data_AF-A0AA91PWJ3-F1
#
_entry.id   AF-A0AA91PWJ3-F1
#
_cell.length_a   1.000
_cell.length_b   1.000
_cell.length_c   1.000
_cell.angle_alpha   90.00
_cell.angle_beta   90.00
_cell.angle_gamma   90.00
#
_symmetry.space_group_name_H-M   'P 1'
#
loop_
_entity.id
_entity.type
_entity.pdbx_description
1 polymer ?
#
loop_
_entity_poly.entity_id
_entity_poly.type
_entity_poly.pdbx_seq_one_letter_code
_entity_poly.pdbx_strand_id
1 'polypeptide(L)'
;MTDPKSYTDRDLLLLTQLLHTAGLIAPEDVRASNLDDFGEKWFQHKSTALARQLEEFPLSNAPSGLQVRELYNAMLEQYPNCKNTTDLANTFYFQRIRDLESKIADSKAEFQALLGE
;
A
#
# COMPACT_ATOMS: atom_id res chain seq x y z
N MET A 1 -5.97 -9.54 -9.12
CA MET A 1 -5.50 -8.14 -9.11
C MET A 1 -4.16 -8.08 -8.40
N THR A 2 -3.08 -8.15 -9.16
CA THR A 2 -1.69 -8.09 -8.67
C THR A 2 -0.94 -6.90 -9.25
N ASP A 3 -1.66 -5.97 -9.89
CA ASP A 3 -1.12 -4.70 -10.35
C ASP A 3 -1.12 -3.68 -9.19
N PRO A 4 0.06 -3.18 -8.75
CA PRO A 4 0.18 -2.12 -7.76
C PRO A 4 -0.73 -0.92 -7.99
N LYS A 5 -0.97 -0.52 -9.25
CA LYS A 5 -1.79 0.66 -9.58
C LYS A 5 -3.26 0.54 -9.20
N SER A 6 -3.72 -0.67 -8.90
CA SER A 6 -5.09 -0.89 -8.44
C SER A 6 -5.30 -0.57 -6.96
N TYR A 7 -4.23 -0.27 -6.22
CA TYR A 7 -4.25 -0.04 -4.79
C TYR A 7 -3.83 1.40 -4.48
N THR A 8 -4.29 1.93 -3.35
CA THR A 8 -3.79 3.22 -2.87
C THR A 8 -2.39 3.07 -2.28
N ASP A 9 -1.60 4.16 -2.26
CA ASP A 9 -0.27 4.15 -1.62
C ASP A 9 -0.34 3.73 -0.14
N ARG A 10 -1.45 4.03 0.54
CA ARG A 10 -1.71 3.57 1.91
C ARG A 10 -1.77 2.05 2.00
N ASP A 11 -2.42 1.40 1.04
CA ASP A 11 -2.61 -0.05 1.04
C ASP A 11 -1.31 -0.78 0.72
N LEU A 12 -0.55 -0.26 -0.26
CA LEU A 12 0.78 -0.78 -0.61
C LEU A 12 1.81 -0.56 0.52
N LEU A 13 1.77 0.62 1.15
CA LEU A 13 2.58 0.91 2.34
C LEU A 13 2.30 -0.10 3.47
N LEU A 14 1.03 -0.38 3.75
CA LEU A 14 0.67 -1.34 4.79
C LEU A 14 1.21 -2.75 4.47
N LEU A 15 1.04 -3.21 3.22
CA LEU A 15 1.52 -4.55 2.84
C LEU A 15 3.05 -4.66 3.01
N THR A 16 3.78 -3.64 2.55
CA THR A 16 5.25 -3.61 2.66
C THR A 16 5.70 -3.55 4.12
N GLN A 17 5.00 -2.81 4.98
CA GLN A 17 5.25 -2.81 6.43
C GLN A 17 4.95 -4.16 7.09
N LEU A 18 3.88 -4.84 6.71
CA LEU A 18 3.56 -6.18 7.22
C LEU A 18 4.67 -7.18 6.87
N LEU A 19 5.14 -7.18 5.62
CA LEU A 19 6.27 -8.02 5.18
C LEU A 19 7.56 -7.66 5.94
N HIS A 20 7.89 -6.37 6.01
CA HIS A 20 9.11 -5.88 6.67
C HIS A 20 9.15 -6.22 8.17
N THR A 21 8.05 -5.99 8.89
CA THR A 21 7.97 -6.26 10.34
C THR A 21 8.01 -7.75 10.66
N ALA A 22 7.70 -8.62 9.69
CA ALA A 22 7.90 -10.06 9.80
C ALA A 22 9.33 -10.51 9.46
N GLY A 23 10.26 -9.58 9.20
CA GLY A 23 11.65 -9.87 8.85
C GLY A 23 11.86 -10.24 7.39
N LEU A 24 10.83 -10.14 6.54
CA LEU A 24 10.93 -10.42 5.10
C LEU A 24 11.45 -9.16 4.41
N ILE A 25 12.76 -8.95 4.47
CA ILE A 25 13.38 -7.74 3.97
C ILE A 25 13.75 -7.92 2.50
N ALA A 26 14.57 -8.92 2.20
CA ALA A 26 15.07 -9.13 0.85
C ALA A 26 14.03 -9.82 -0.05
N PRO A 27 14.09 -9.62 -1.39
CA PRO A 27 13.15 -10.26 -2.29
C PRO A 27 13.16 -11.79 -2.20
N GLU A 28 14.32 -12.41 -1.97
CA GLU A 28 14.46 -13.84 -1.73
C GLU A 28 13.67 -14.33 -0.51
N ASP A 29 13.64 -13.56 0.58
CA ASP A 29 12.89 -13.91 1.81
C ASP A 29 11.39 -13.98 1.52
N VAL A 30 10.88 -13.00 0.76
CA VAL A 30 9.46 -12.95 0.35
C VAL A 30 9.14 -14.11 -0.62
N ARG A 31 10.06 -14.47 -1.50
CA ARG A 31 9.87 -15.57 -2.47
C ARG A 31 9.86 -16.94 -1.78
N ALA A 32 10.72 -17.15 -0.78
CA ALA A 32 10.85 -18.42 -0.08
C ALA A 32 9.78 -18.62 1.01
N SER A 33 9.17 -17.55 1.51
CA SER A 33 8.22 -17.61 2.63
C SER A 33 6.82 -18.08 2.22
N ASN A 34 6.13 -18.71 3.17
CA ASN A 34 4.68 -18.89 3.11
C ASN A 34 3.99 -17.57 3.48
N LEU A 35 3.19 -17.04 2.54
CA LEU A 35 2.53 -15.74 2.67
C LEU A 35 1.01 -15.84 2.84
N ASP A 36 0.45 -17.04 3.03
CA ASP A 36 -1.01 -17.22 3.10
C ASP A 36 -1.64 -16.39 4.23
N ASP A 37 -0.99 -16.36 5.39
CA ASP A 37 -1.44 -15.54 6.53
C ASP A 37 -1.31 -14.04 6.29
N PHE A 38 -0.42 -13.60 5.38
CA PHE A 38 -0.21 -12.17 5.12
C PHE A 38 -1.36 -11.58 4.32
N GLY A 39 -1.90 -12.34 3.37
CA GLY A 39 -3.06 -11.91 2.61
C GLY A 39 -4.27 -11.68 3.53
N GLU A 40 -4.52 -12.62 4.45
CA GLU A 40 -5.58 -12.47 5.44
C GLU A 40 -5.32 -11.30 6.39
N LYS A 41 -4.11 -11.19 6.95
CA LYS A 41 -3.74 -10.06 7.84
C LYS A 41 -3.89 -8.70 7.15
N TRP A 42 -3.45 -8.60 5.90
CA TRP A 42 -3.57 -7.37 5.12
C TRP A 42 -5.02 -7.05 4.81
N PHE A 43 -5.83 -8.04 4.43
CA PHE A 43 -7.25 -7.87 4.18
C PHE A 43 -8.02 -7.49 5.44
N GLN A 44 -7.78 -8.15 6.58
CA GLN A 44 -8.49 -7.89 7.83
C GLN A 44 -8.00 -6.63 8.56
N HIS A 45 -6.89 -6.03 8.14
CA HIS A 45 -6.33 -4.85 8.81
C HIS A 45 -7.33 -3.68 8.81
N LYS A 46 -7.38 -2.93 9.93
CA LYS A 46 -8.31 -1.80 10.09
C LYS A 46 -8.21 -0.76 8.96
N SER A 47 -7.00 -0.52 8.45
CA SER A 47 -6.77 0.42 7.35
C SER A 47 -7.44 -0.02 6.04
N THR A 48 -7.31 -1.30 5.66
CA THR A 48 -7.91 -1.82 4.43
C THR A 48 -9.41 -2.09 4.62
N ALA A 49 -9.86 -2.38 5.84
CA ALA A 49 -11.27 -2.43 6.19
C ALA A 49 -11.97 -1.08 5.95
N LEU A 50 -11.35 0.01 6.37
CA LEU A 50 -11.83 1.36 6.06
C LEU A 50 -11.79 1.64 4.55
N ALA A 51 -10.69 1.29 3.87
CA ALA A 51 -10.56 1.46 2.42
C ALA A 51 -11.66 0.72 1.63
N ARG A 52 -12.06 -0.49 2.07
CA ARG A 52 -13.19 -1.23 1.49
C ARG A 52 -14.53 -0.53 1.69
N GLN A 53 -14.77 0.08 2.85
CA GLN A 53 -16.00 0.85 3.10
C GLN A 53 -16.12 2.07 2.20
N LEU A 54 -14.99 2.60 1.74
CA LEU A 54 -14.91 3.74 0.82
C LEU A 54 -14.79 3.32 -0.65
N GLU A 55 -14.90 2.02 -0.97
CA GLU A 55 -14.69 1.47 -2.32
C GLU A 55 -13.30 1.77 -2.92
N GLU A 56 -12.31 2.09 -2.08
CA GLU A 56 -10.93 2.41 -2.47
C GLU A 56 -10.02 1.16 -2.51
N PHE A 57 -10.50 0.03 -1.98
CA PHE A 57 -9.73 -1.21 -1.92
C PHE A 57 -10.28 -2.24 -2.91
N PRO A 58 -9.46 -2.77 -3.81
CA PRO A 58 -9.95 -3.49 -4.99
C PRO A 58 -10.40 -4.93 -4.73
N LEU A 59 -10.10 -5.50 -3.56
CA LEU A 59 -10.34 -6.92 -3.29
C LEU A 59 -11.63 -7.13 -2.50
N SER A 60 -12.45 -8.07 -2.95
CA SER A 60 -13.66 -8.56 -2.26
C SER A 60 -13.37 -9.68 -1.25
N ASN A 61 -12.21 -10.33 -1.36
CA ASN A 61 -11.75 -11.39 -0.47
C ASN A 61 -10.26 -11.24 -0.15
N ALA A 62 -9.79 -11.92 0.89
CA ALA A 62 -8.37 -11.96 1.19
C ALA A 62 -7.58 -12.57 0.00
N PRO A 63 -6.47 -11.95 -0.41
CA PRO A 63 -5.61 -12.52 -1.44
C PRO A 63 -4.85 -13.74 -0.90
N SER A 64 -4.56 -14.70 -1.76
CA SER A 64 -3.68 -15.83 -1.44
C SER A 64 -2.23 -15.37 -1.24
N GLY A 65 -1.39 -16.20 -0.60
CA GLY A 65 0.04 -15.91 -0.46
C GLY A 65 0.75 -15.76 -1.82
N LEU A 66 0.30 -16.51 -2.84
CA LEU A 66 0.80 -16.35 -4.21
C LEU A 66 0.50 -14.95 -4.77
N GLN A 67 -0.73 -14.46 -4.61
CA GLN A 67 -1.12 -13.12 -5.07
C GLN A 67 -0.36 -12.02 -4.33
N VAL A 68 -0.10 -12.20 -3.02
CA VAL A 68 0.76 -11.28 -2.25
C VAL A 68 2.17 -11.24 -2.82
N ARG A 69 2.75 -12.41 -3.13
CA ARG A 69 4.09 -12.51 -3.72
C ARG A 69 4.16 -11.85 -5.10
N GLU A 70 3.17 -12.11 -5.95
CA GLU A 70 3.07 -11.52 -7.28
C GLU A 70 2.94 -9.99 -7.20
N LEU A 71 2.10 -9.48 -6.31
CA LEU A 71 1.98 -8.04 -6.06
C LEU A 71 3.30 -7.44 -5.59
N TYR A 72 4.02 -8.11 -4.68
CA TYR A 72 5.34 -7.66 -4.24
C TYR A 72 6.36 -7.59 -5.38
N ASN A 73 6.43 -8.61 -6.23
CA ASN A 73 7.33 -8.60 -7.39
C ASN A 73 6.94 -7.48 -8.37
N ALA A 74 5.64 -7.30 -8.63
CA ALA A 74 5.15 -6.23 -9.49
C ALA A 74 5.49 -4.84 -8.92
N MET A 75 5.46 -4.65 -7.59
CA MET A 75 5.94 -3.41 -6.96
C MET A 75 7.43 -3.19 -7.25
N LEU A 76 8.29 -4.18 -7.08
CA LEU A 76 9.72 -4.02 -7.39
C LEU A 76 9.97 -3.69 -8.87
N GLU A 77 9.19 -4.26 -9.79
CA GLU A 77 9.29 -3.98 -11.22
C GLU A 77 8.84 -2.56 -11.57
N GLN A 78 7.74 -2.08 -10.96
CA GLN A 78 7.22 -0.73 -11.22
C GLN A 78 8.06 0.37 -10.56
N TYR A 79 8.78 0.06 -9.49
CA TYR A 79 9.61 1.00 -8.74
C TYR A 79 11.09 0.58 -8.80
N PRO A 80 11.80 0.79 -9.92
CA PRO A 80 13.12 0.21 -10.19
C PRO A 80 14.25 0.66 -9.25
N ASN A 81 14.04 1.75 -8.51
CA ASN A 81 14.98 2.20 -7.47
C ASN A 81 14.82 1.42 -6.15
N CYS A 82 13.76 0.64 -6.00
CA CYS A 82 13.49 -0.14 -4.80
C CYS A 82 14.06 -1.56 -4.94
N LYS A 83 14.77 -2.02 -3.93
CA LYS A 83 15.44 -3.33 -3.93
C LYS A 83 14.88 -4.30 -2.91
N ASN A 84 14.09 -3.83 -1.96
CA ASN A 84 13.62 -4.61 -0.82
C ASN A 84 12.35 -3.96 -0.22
N THR A 85 11.79 -4.57 0.84
CA THR A 85 10.59 -4.02 1.51
C THR A 85 10.82 -2.67 2.17
N THR A 86 12.04 -2.36 2.62
CA THR A 86 12.39 -1.06 3.21
C THR A 86 12.31 0.06 2.18
N ASP A 87 12.88 -0.14 0.99
CA ASP A 87 12.86 0.86 -0.07
C ASP A 87 11.42 1.13 -0.52
N LEU A 88 10.64 0.07 -0.75
CA LEU A 88 9.22 0.19 -1.10
C LEU A 88 8.42 0.91 -0.02
N ALA A 89 8.59 0.54 1.26
CA ALA A 89 7.90 1.19 2.36
C ALA A 89 8.24 2.69 2.44
N ASN A 90 9.51 3.05 2.27
CA ASN A 90 9.92 4.46 2.22
C ASN A 90 9.31 5.20 1.03
N THR A 91 9.31 4.58 -0.16
CA THR A 91 8.70 5.15 -1.36
C THR A 91 7.22 5.46 -1.14
N PHE A 92 6.42 4.46 -0.72
CA PHE A 92 4.99 4.66 -0.48
C PHE A 92 4.71 5.60 0.69
N TYR A 93 5.56 5.60 1.73
CA TYR A 93 5.45 6.56 2.83
C TYR A 93 5.57 8.00 2.33
N PHE A 94 6.62 8.33 1.58
CA PHE A 94 6.81 9.69 1.09
C PHE A 94 5.78 10.11 0.04
N GLN A 95 5.31 9.18 -0.80
CA GLN A 95 4.19 9.47 -1.69
C GLN A 95 2.93 9.81 -0.90
N ARG A 96 2.61 9.00 0.12
CA ARG A 96 1.46 9.25 0.98
C ARG A 96 1.53 10.58 1.72
N ILE A 97 2.72 11.00 2.17
CA ILE A 97 2.90 12.32 2.78
C ILE A 97 2.55 13.43 1.79
N ARG A 98 3.06 13.36 0.54
CA ARG A 98 2.76 14.36 -0.50
C ARG A 98 1.27 14.41 -0.83
N ASP A 99 0.61 13.26 -0.92
CA ASP A 99 -0.83 13.20 -1.14
C ASP A 99 -1.62 13.91 -0.04
N LEU A 100 -1.23 13.69 1.22
CA LEU A 100 -1.87 14.32 2.36
C LEU A 100 -1.61 15.83 2.40
N GLU A 101 -0.39 16.26 2.09
CA GLU A 101 -0.04 17.68 1.97
C GLU A 101 -0.86 18.37 0.88
N SER A 102 -1.01 17.72 -0.28
CA SER A 102 -1.85 18.22 -1.38
C SER A 102 -3.30 18.35 -0.95
N LYS A 103 -3.88 17.31 -0.34
CA LYS A 103 -5.27 17.34 0.14
C LYS A 103 -5.51 18.46 1.16
N ILE A 104 -4.54 18.68 2.06
CA ILE A 104 -4.61 19.79 3.03
C ILE A 104 -4.58 21.14 2.32
N ALA A 105 -3.73 21.30 1.29
CA ALA A 105 -3.66 22.53 0.52
C ALA A 105 -4.97 22.79 -0.24
N ASP A 106 -5.53 21.77 -0.90
CA ASP A 106 -6.80 21.86 -1.62
C ASP A 106 -7.96 22.24 -0.70
N SER A 107 -8.09 21.57 0.46
CA SER A 107 -9.12 21.91 1.44
C SER A 107 -8.96 23.33 2.02
N LYS A 108 -7.73 23.83 2.17
CA LYS A 108 -7.49 25.23 2.59
C LYS A 108 -7.93 26.20 1.51
N ALA A 109 -7.64 25.92 0.25
CA ALA A 109 -8.04 26.75 -0.88
C ALA A 109 -9.56 26.80 -1.03
N GLU A 110 -10.23 25.64 -0.91
CA GLU A 110 -11.70 25.53 -0.90
C GLU A 110 -12.31 26.36 0.24
N PHE A 111 -11.78 26.22 1.45
CA PHE A 111 -12.27 26.98 2.60
C PHE A 111 -12.07 28.50 2.43
N GLN A 112 -10.94 28.93 1.87
CA GLN A 112 -10.70 30.34 1.56
C GLN A 112 -11.65 30.87 0.50
N ALA A 113 -11.99 30.07 -0.52
CA ALA A 113 -12.97 30.44 -1.54
C ALA A 113 -14.36 30.64 -0.92
N LEU A 114 -14.77 29.75 0.00
CA LEU A 114 -16.06 29.86 0.71
C LEU A 114 -16.15 31.05 1.67
N LEU A 115 -15.02 31.53 2.20
CA LEU A 115 -14.97 32.72 3.07
C LEU A 115 -14.75 34.04 2.31
N GLY A 116 -14.39 33.96 1.03
CA GLY A 116 -14.12 35.09 0.14
C GLY A 116 -15.33 35.55 -0.68
N GLU A 117 -16.47 34.86 -0.53
CA GLU A 117 -17.82 35.36 -0.79
C GLU A 117 -18.40 36.05 0.45
#